data_AF-A0A662RL23-F1
#
_entry.id   AF-A0A662RL23-F1
#
_cell.length_a   1.000
_cell.length_b   1.000
_cell.length_c   1.000
_cell.angle_alpha   90.00
_cell.angle_beta   90.00
_cell.angle_gamma   90.00
#
_symmetry.space_group_name_H-M   'P 1'
#
loop_
_entity.id
_entity.type
_entity.pdbx_description
1 polymer ?
#
loop_
_entity_poly.entity_id
_entity_poly.type
_entity_poly.pdbx_seq_one_letter_code
_entity_poly.pdbx_strand_id
1 'polypeptide(L)'
;MRFVVLKEDIPLDDIYFLRGKYRVVSTPTDPEIIYEVDDNLRSDMKVLERAGFIKEIKQEIHEVEKVDDLIPMTERVEIIQGGSLFLRVQLGGHTLSFTEGQLLTPTTLRKYLLRMGKVLRISQKDWEELLQYWLDTGNKVNEVSEEEEVAEKFLNYVSECRIVEDAKGAVLPYTLLLRDSRIYCSTDTIAEKMGFSKRKLRSILSDYIVGNSVQLRVYGRRYRFWEISADKCGIDIEKQLAKDEVEEKNVEEEGEENGDEIRTEADRYNWTPWNGEDDNIS
;
A
#
# COMPACT_ATOMS: atom_id res chain seq x y z
N MET A 1 32.69 -4.60 17.05
CA MET A 1 32.92 -5.32 15.76
C MET A 1 32.20 -6.67 15.75
N ARG A 2 31.48 -7.00 14.68
CA ARG A 2 30.89 -8.34 14.46
C ARG A 2 31.71 -9.11 13.42
N PHE A 3 31.74 -10.44 13.53
CA PHE A 3 32.50 -11.28 12.62
C PHE A 3 31.97 -12.72 12.58
N VAL A 4 32.35 -13.43 11.52
CA VAL A 4 32.16 -14.88 11.38
C VAL A 4 33.52 -15.57 11.31
N VAL A 5 33.58 -16.81 11.79
CA VAL A 5 34.78 -17.65 11.76
C VAL A 5 34.74 -18.50 10.50
N LEU A 6 35.78 -18.39 9.66
CA LEU A 6 35.84 -19.09 8.37
C LEU A 6 36.52 -20.46 8.47
N LYS A 7 37.31 -20.69 9.52
CA LYS A 7 38.00 -21.97 9.77
C LYS A 7 37.47 -22.58 11.06
N GLU A 8 36.73 -23.67 10.93
CA GLU A 8 36.05 -24.34 12.06
C GLU A 8 37.00 -24.84 13.15
N ASP A 9 38.30 -24.99 12.86
CA ASP A 9 39.30 -25.57 13.78
C ASP A 9 39.98 -24.56 14.72
N ILE A 10 39.46 -23.34 14.87
CA ILE A 10 40.06 -22.35 15.78
C ILE A 10 39.11 -22.03 16.91
N PRO A 11 39.33 -22.62 18.10
CA PRO A 11 38.62 -22.22 19.30
C PRO A 11 38.93 -20.76 19.60
N LEU A 12 37.92 -19.89 19.61
CA LEU A 12 38.11 -18.47 19.91
C LEU A 12 38.71 -18.24 21.31
N ASP A 13 38.49 -19.18 22.23
CA ASP A 13 39.08 -19.15 23.57
C ASP A 13 40.58 -19.48 23.62
N ASP A 14 41.14 -20.08 22.57
CA ASP A 14 42.59 -20.30 22.45
C ASP A 14 43.33 -19.00 22.06
N ILE A 15 42.59 -18.00 21.56
CA ILE A 15 43.13 -16.70 21.20
C ILE A 15 43.17 -15.82 22.45
N TYR A 16 44.38 -15.54 22.96
CA TYR A 16 44.62 -14.87 24.24
C TYR A 16 43.82 -13.58 24.45
N PHE A 17 43.69 -12.73 23.42
CA PHE A 17 42.99 -11.46 23.52
C PHE A 17 41.46 -11.56 23.37
N LEU A 18 40.95 -12.69 22.87
CA LEU A 18 39.51 -12.96 22.66
C LEU A 18 38.87 -13.74 23.79
N ARG A 19 39.65 -14.54 24.54
CA ARG A 19 39.16 -15.41 25.60
C ARG A 19 38.22 -14.69 26.58
N GLY A 20 36.97 -15.11 26.61
CA GLY A 20 35.91 -14.53 27.46
C GLY A 20 35.49 -13.09 27.11
N LYS A 21 35.92 -12.54 25.97
CA LYS A 21 35.63 -11.15 25.53
C LYS A 21 34.79 -11.08 24.26
N TYR A 22 34.25 -12.22 23.79
CA TYR A 22 33.32 -12.27 22.68
C TYR A 22 31.94 -12.74 23.16
N ARG A 23 30.92 -12.44 22.36
CA ARG A 23 29.53 -12.84 22.58
C ARG A 23 28.99 -13.48 21.32
N VAL A 24 28.19 -14.51 21.44
CA VAL A 24 27.46 -15.10 20.31
C VAL A 24 26.16 -14.33 20.17
N VAL A 25 25.90 -13.77 18.98
CA VAL A 25 24.72 -12.95 18.68
C VAL A 25 23.87 -13.52 17.55
N SER A 26 24.20 -14.71 17.04
CA SER A 26 23.44 -15.40 16.00
C SER A 26 22.00 -15.72 16.43
N THR A 27 21.07 -15.51 15.52
CA THR A 27 19.68 -15.97 15.58
C THR A 27 19.53 -17.35 14.92
N PRO A 28 18.45 -18.10 15.20
CA PRO A 28 18.23 -19.43 14.61
C PRO A 28 18.07 -19.43 13.08
N THR A 29 17.85 -18.26 12.49
CA THR A 29 17.70 -18.05 11.06
C THR A 29 19.01 -17.73 10.35
N ASP A 30 20.10 -17.46 11.09
CA ASP A 30 21.37 -17.08 10.50
C ASP A 30 22.11 -18.31 9.93
N PRO A 31 22.66 -18.23 8.71
CA PRO A 31 23.37 -19.34 8.07
C PRO A 31 24.70 -19.66 8.75
N GLU A 32 25.29 -18.70 9.48
CA GLU A 32 26.59 -18.81 10.15
C GLU A 32 26.52 -18.28 11.59
N ILE A 33 27.38 -18.78 12.47
CA ILE A 33 27.46 -18.29 13.86
C ILE A 33 28.15 -16.92 13.86
N ILE A 34 27.40 -15.90 14.24
CA ILE A 34 27.87 -14.52 14.36
C ILE A 34 28.40 -14.26 15.76
N TYR A 35 29.63 -13.75 15.82
CA TYR A 35 30.30 -13.33 17.03
C TYR A 35 30.42 -11.81 17.09
N GLU A 36 30.36 -11.25 18.29
CA GLU A 36 30.51 -9.82 18.56
C GLU A 36 31.59 -9.59 19.62
N VAL A 37 32.44 -8.61 19.38
CA VAL A 37 33.51 -8.16 20.29
C VAL A 37 33.48 -6.64 20.43
N ASP A 38 33.96 -6.16 21.58
CA ASP A 38 34.11 -4.73 21.85
C ASP A 38 35.09 -4.08 20.84
N ASP A 39 34.84 -2.81 20.50
CA ASP A 39 35.60 -2.08 19.48
C ASP A 39 37.06 -1.85 19.84
N ASN A 40 37.41 -1.96 21.12
CA ASN A 40 38.80 -1.91 21.58
C ASN A 40 39.66 -3.07 21.05
N LEU A 41 39.06 -4.19 20.62
CA LEU A 41 39.76 -5.34 20.04
C LEU A 41 39.86 -5.25 18.51
N ARG A 42 39.30 -4.22 17.87
CA ARG A 42 39.20 -4.12 16.40
C ARG A 42 40.54 -4.21 15.68
N SER A 43 41.60 -3.62 16.23
CA SER A 43 42.94 -3.69 15.64
C SER A 43 43.49 -5.11 15.61
N ASP A 44 43.27 -5.88 16.68
CA ASP A 44 43.76 -7.26 16.81
C ASP A 44 42.93 -8.19 15.92
N MET A 45 41.63 -7.94 15.83
CA MET A 45 40.73 -8.68 14.94
C MET A 45 41.07 -8.49 13.46
N LYS A 46 41.51 -7.29 13.04
CA LYS A 46 42.00 -7.07 11.67
C LYS A 46 43.20 -7.94 11.32
N VAL A 47 44.01 -8.37 12.29
CA VAL A 47 45.11 -9.32 12.06
C VAL A 47 44.55 -10.70 11.72
N LEU A 48 43.54 -11.16 12.45
CA LEU A 48 42.87 -12.44 12.19
C LEU A 48 42.14 -12.44 10.84
N GLU A 49 41.51 -11.33 10.48
CA GLU A 49 40.86 -11.17 9.18
C GLU A 49 41.88 -11.23 8.03
N ARG A 50 42.98 -10.49 8.14
CA ARG A 50 44.07 -10.53 7.15
C ARG A 50 44.71 -11.90 7.01
N ALA A 51 44.74 -12.67 8.10
CA ALA A 51 45.21 -14.05 8.11
C ALA A 51 44.17 -15.07 7.60
N GLY A 52 42.95 -14.61 7.26
CA GLY A 52 41.88 -15.43 6.69
C GLY A 52 41.21 -16.37 7.70
N PHE A 53 41.27 -16.07 8.99
CA PHE A 53 40.63 -16.86 10.04
C PHE A 53 39.19 -16.43 10.29
N ILE A 54 38.92 -15.14 10.13
CA ILE A 54 37.62 -14.53 10.33
C ILE A 54 37.26 -13.62 9.17
N LYS A 55 36.00 -13.20 9.09
CA LYS A 55 35.51 -12.16 8.19
C LYS A 55 34.75 -11.11 9.00
N GLU A 56 35.15 -9.84 8.90
CA GLU A 56 34.43 -8.73 9.56
C GLU A 56 33.04 -8.57 8.92
N ILE A 57 32.02 -8.47 9.78
CA ILE A 57 30.69 -8.00 9.38
C ILE A 57 30.71 -6.48 9.55
N LYS A 58 30.76 -5.79 8.41
CA LYS A 58 30.72 -4.33 8.35
C LYS A 58 29.32 -3.87 8.76
N GLN A 59 29.23 -2.87 9.64
CA GLN A 59 27.95 -2.35 10.12
C GLN A 59 27.59 -0.99 9.49
N GLU A 60 28.61 -0.24 9.05
CA GLU A 60 28.42 1.09 8.51
C GLU A 60 28.62 1.10 7.00
N ILE A 61 27.70 1.76 6.28
CA ILE A 61 27.68 1.77 4.80
C ILE A 61 28.97 2.31 4.18
N HIS A 62 29.69 3.20 4.85
CA HIS A 62 30.93 3.74 4.33
C HIS A 62 32.05 2.69 4.27
N GLU A 63 32.00 1.66 5.12
CA GLU A 63 33.00 0.59 5.20
C GLU A 63 32.85 -0.45 4.08
N VAL A 64 31.68 -0.52 3.41
CA VAL A 64 31.40 -1.43 2.28
C VAL A 64 32.45 -1.25 1.18
N GLU A 65 33.12 -2.28 0.69
CA GLU A 65 34.10 -2.14 -0.41
C GLU A 65 33.64 -2.86 -1.67
N LYS A 66 32.87 -3.94 -1.49
CA LYS A 66 32.32 -4.77 -2.56
C LYS A 66 30.86 -5.12 -2.29
N VAL A 67 30.20 -5.67 -3.30
CA VAL A 67 28.77 -6.03 -3.25
C VAL A 67 28.51 -7.10 -2.18
N ASP A 68 29.42 -8.08 -2.04
CA ASP A 68 29.32 -9.14 -1.01
C ASP A 68 29.24 -8.59 0.42
N ASP A 69 29.75 -7.39 0.65
CA ASP A 69 29.71 -6.78 1.98
C ASP A 69 28.29 -6.32 2.35
N LEU A 70 27.39 -6.21 1.37
CA LEU A 70 25.99 -5.84 1.58
C LEU A 70 25.14 -7.01 2.11
N ILE A 71 25.56 -8.25 1.84
CA ILE A 71 24.87 -9.47 2.30
C ILE A 71 24.76 -9.49 3.83
N PRO A 72 25.86 -9.43 4.60
CA PRO A 72 25.78 -9.46 6.06
C PRO A 72 25.22 -8.16 6.67
N MET A 73 25.10 -7.09 5.88
CA MET A 73 24.43 -5.84 6.27
C MET A 73 22.91 -5.87 6.04
N THR A 74 22.42 -6.88 5.33
CA THR A 74 20.99 -7.02 5.05
C THR A 74 20.30 -7.54 6.30
N GLU A 75 19.53 -6.68 6.95
CA GLU A 75 18.83 -6.98 8.20
C GLU A 75 17.52 -7.71 7.94
N ARG A 76 16.80 -7.30 6.88
CA ARG A 76 15.49 -7.85 6.55
C ARG A 76 15.19 -7.68 5.08
N VAL A 77 14.53 -8.69 4.50
CA VAL A 77 14.00 -8.62 3.14
C VAL A 77 12.52 -9.02 3.15
N GLU A 78 11.69 -8.20 2.51
CA GLU A 78 10.26 -8.42 2.30
C GLU A 78 9.97 -8.48 0.80
N ILE A 79 9.35 -9.56 0.35
CA ILE A 79 8.81 -9.70 -1.01
C ILE A 79 7.34 -9.31 -0.93
N ILE A 80 7.01 -8.17 -1.51
CA ILE A 80 5.69 -7.55 -1.40
C ILE A 80 4.78 -8.10 -2.50
N GLN A 81 3.57 -8.51 -2.11
CA GLN A 81 2.50 -8.93 -3.03
C GLN A 81 1.33 -7.94 -2.94
N GLY A 82 0.67 -7.67 -4.06
CA GLY A 82 -0.57 -6.86 -4.10
C GLY A 82 -0.40 -5.36 -4.42
N GLY A 83 0.83 -4.87 -4.61
CA GLY A 83 1.12 -3.46 -4.87
C GLY A 83 2.07 -3.22 -6.05
N SER A 84 2.46 -1.94 -6.25
CA SER A 84 3.47 -1.55 -7.26
C SER A 84 4.92 -1.79 -6.80
N LEU A 85 5.12 -1.98 -5.50
CA LEU A 85 6.38 -2.37 -4.88
C LEU A 85 6.50 -3.89 -4.89
N PHE A 86 7.69 -4.39 -5.20
CA PHE A 86 7.97 -5.82 -5.29
C PHE A 86 8.93 -6.29 -4.19
N LEU A 87 9.95 -5.49 -3.87
CA LEU A 87 10.97 -5.87 -2.89
C LEU A 87 11.25 -4.70 -1.94
N ARG A 88 11.30 -4.98 -0.64
CA ARG A 88 11.76 -4.04 0.37
C ARG A 88 12.92 -4.66 1.15
N VAL A 89 14.03 -3.95 1.24
CA VAL A 89 15.26 -4.42 1.88
C VAL A 89 15.65 -3.43 2.97
N GLN A 90 15.79 -3.89 4.21
CA GLN A 90 16.47 -3.16 5.27
C GLN A 90 17.96 -3.47 5.22
N LEU A 91 18.76 -2.44 4.98
CA LEU A 91 20.21 -2.53 4.79
C LEU A 91 20.90 -1.49 5.69
N GLY A 92 21.61 -1.94 6.72
CA GLY A 92 22.34 -1.07 7.65
C GLY A 92 21.48 0.07 8.22
N GLY A 93 20.28 -0.23 8.69
CA GLY A 93 19.31 0.74 9.22
C GLY A 93 18.53 1.55 8.17
N HIS A 94 18.80 1.38 6.87
CA HIS A 94 18.07 2.07 5.80
C HIS A 94 17.07 1.16 5.09
N THR A 95 15.90 1.69 4.78
CA THR A 95 14.89 0.97 3.99
C THR A 95 15.01 1.30 2.51
N LEU A 96 15.23 0.28 1.69
CA LEU A 96 15.32 0.35 0.24
C LEU A 96 14.08 -0.31 -0.35
N SER A 97 13.40 0.38 -1.27
CA SER A 97 12.18 -0.13 -1.90
C SER A 97 12.37 -0.21 -3.41
N PHE A 98 11.96 -1.32 -4.00
CA PHE A 98 12.14 -1.61 -5.41
C PHE A 98 10.82 -2.03 -6.05
N THR A 99 10.55 -1.50 -7.24
CA THR A 99 9.56 -2.05 -8.17
C THR A 99 10.19 -3.15 -9.03
N GLU A 100 9.38 -4.00 -9.68
CA GLU A 100 9.91 -5.07 -10.55
C GLU A 100 10.89 -4.55 -11.62
N GLY A 101 10.52 -3.48 -12.33
CA GLY A 101 11.37 -2.89 -13.36
C GLY A 101 12.68 -2.31 -12.83
N GLN A 102 12.72 -1.93 -11.54
CA GLN A 102 13.93 -1.43 -10.89
C GLN A 102 14.91 -2.54 -10.51
N LEU A 103 14.46 -3.79 -10.42
CA LEU A 103 15.30 -4.94 -10.09
C LEU A 103 16.09 -5.49 -11.29
N LEU A 104 15.74 -5.08 -12.50
CA LEU A 104 16.43 -5.52 -13.72
C LEU A 104 17.87 -5.01 -13.83
N THR A 105 18.21 -3.92 -13.12
CA THR A 105 19.56 -3.33 -13.16
C THR A 105 19.99 -2.81 -11.78
N PRO A 106 21.31 -2.76 -11.48
CA PRO A 106 21.80 -2.24 -10.20
C PRO A 106 21.65 -0.71 -10.03
N THR A 107 21.09 -0.01 -11.02
CA THR A 107 21.03 1.46 -11.06
C THR A 107 20.33 2.03 -9.82
N THR A 108 19.24 1.40 -9.40
CA THR A 108 18.44 1.87 -8.25
C THR A 108 19.21 1.68 -6.95
N LEU A 109 19.85 0.52 -6.75
CA LEU A 109 20.72 0.28 -5.60
C LEU A 109 21.88 1.29 -5.55
N ARG A 110 22.54 1.56 -6.68
CA ARG A 110 23.61 2.57 -6.74
C ARG A 110 23.12 3.96 -6.33
N LYS A 111 21.91 4.36 -6.71
CA LYS A 111 21.31 5.63 -6.28
C LYS A 111 21.09 5.66 -4.78
N TYR A 112 20.64 4.55 -4.18
CA TYR A 112 20.51 4.44 -2.74
C TYR A 112 21.86 4.52 -2.02
N LEU A 113 22.83 3.72 -2.44
CA LEU A 113 24.19 3.76 -1.88
C LEU A 113 24.79 5.16 -1.96
N LEU A 114 24.61 5.84 -3.10
CA LEU A 114 25.10 7.22 -3.28
C LEU A 114 24.46 8.19 -2.28
N ARG A 115 23.15 8.08 -2.03
CA ARG A 115 22.45 8.89 -1.01
C ARG A 115 22.96 8.61 0.41
N MET A 116 23.41 7.38 0.65
CA MET A 116 24.05 6.97 1.90
C MET A 116 25.56 7.29 1.93
N GLY A 117 26.05 8.10 0.99
CA GLY A 117 27.44 8.53 0.93
C GLY A 117 28.40 7.50 0.36
N LYS A 118 27.91 6.41 -0.25
CA LYS A 118 28.73 5.33 -0.79
C LYS A 118 28.68 5.24 -2.30
N VAL A 119 29.87 5.29 -2.92
CA VAL A 119 30.04 4.97 -4.32
C VAL A 119 30.57 3.54 -4.43
N LEU A 120 29.78 2.67 -5.07
CA LEU A 120 30.14 1.28 -5.31
C LEU A 120 29.91 0.94 -6.78
N ARG A 121 30.93 0.35 -7.42
CA ARG A 121 30.78 -0.20 -8.77
C ARG A 121 30.22 -1.61 -8.66
N ILE A 122 29.02 -1.81 -9.19
CA ILE A 122 28.29 -3.09 -9.11
C ILE A 122 28.27 -3.70 -10.50
N SER A 123 28.89 -4.86 -10.73
CA SER A 123 28.75 -5.54 -12.03
C SER A 123 27.35 -6.17 -12.15
N GLN A 124 26.92 -6.53 -13.36
CA GLN A 124 25.63 -7.20 -13.54
C GLN A 124 25.60 -8.56 -12.82
N LYS A 125 26.72 -9.28 -12.83
CA LYS A 125 26.86 -10.56 -12.14
C LYS A 125 26.70 -10.41 -10.63
N ASP A 126 27.44 -9.48 -10.01
CA ASP A 126 27.35 -9.26 -8.55
C ASP A 126 25.94 -8.78 -8.15
N TRP A 127 25.28 -8.01 -9.03
CA TRP A 127 23.90 -7.60 -8.82
C TRP A 127 22.93 -8.79 -8.81
N GLU A 128 23.05 -9.69 -9.79
CA GLU A 128 22.23 -10.90 -9.87
C GLU A 128 22.46 -11.81 -8.67
N GLU A 129 23.70 -11.97 -8.22
CA GLU A 129 24.05 -12.76 -7.01
C GLU A 129 23.43 -12.15 -5.74
N LEU A 130 23.53 -10.83 -5.55
CA LEU A 130 22.91 -10.15 -4.42
C LEU A 130 21.38 -10.22 -4.47
N LEU A 131 20.80 -10.02 -5.66
CA LEU A 131 19.36 -10.08 -5.84
C LEU A 131 18.83 -11.49 -5.56
N GLN A 132 19.53 -12.52 -6.03
CA GLN A 132 19.19 -13.91 -5.75
C GLN A 132 19.22 -14.17 -4.24
N TYR A 133 20.27 -13.72 -3.53
CA TYR A 133 20.33 -13.81 -2.07
C TYR A 133 19.12 -13.14 -1.39
N TRP A 134 18.75 -11.93 -1.80
CA TRP A 134 17.57 -11.24 -1.26
C TRP A 134 16.25 -11.97 -1.55
N LEU A 135 16.10 -12.54 -2.74
CA LEU A 135 14.90 -13.31 -3.09
C LEU A 135 14.82 -14.63 -2.31
N ASP A 136 15.96 -15.28 -2.05
CA ASP A 136 16.03 -16.54 -1.31
C ASP A 136 15.79 -16.35 0.20
N THR A 137 16.19 -15.20 0.75
CA THR A 137 16.02 -14.86 2.17
C THR A 137 14.76 -14.04 2.46
N GLY A 138 14.06 -13.60 1.41
CA GLY A 138 12.91 -12.72 1.49
C GLY A 138 11.67 -13.37 2.07
N ASN A 139 11.06 -12.72 3.08
CA ASN A 139 9.76 -13.12 3.59
C ASN A 139 8.65 -12.52 2.73
N LYS A 140 7.66 -13.34 2.33
CA LYS A 140 6.50 -12.84 1.60
C LYS A 140 5.60 -12.03 2.53
N VAL A 141 5.27 -10.81 2.11
CA VAL A 141 4.38 -9.91 2.82
C VAL A 141 3.28 -9.48 1.86
N ASN A 142 2.02 -9.71 2.24
CA ASN A 142 0.89 -9.17 1.50
C ASN A 142 0.69 -7.73 1.95
N GLU A 143 0.95 -6.78 1.05
CA GLU A 143 0.52 -5.40 1.23
C GLU A 143 -0.93 -5.36 0.72
N VAL A 144 -1.85 -4.88 1.56
CA VAL A 144 -3.27 -4.79 1.18
C VAL A 144 -3.34 -4.00 -0.13
N SER A 145 -3.88 -4.62 -1.18
CA SER A 145 -3.84 -4.01 -2.50
C SER A 145 -4.71 -2.76 -2.50
N GLU A 146 -4.20 -1.62 -2.99
CA GLU A 146 -5.03 -0.41 -3.22
C GLU A 146 -6.28 -0.78 -4.05
N GLU A 147 -6.16 -1.75 -4.94
CA GLU A 147 -7.30 -2.23 -5.75
C GLU A 147 -8.30 -3.04 -4.92
N GLU A 148 -7.84 -3.86 -3.99
CA GLU A 148 -8.70 -4.60 -3.04
C GLU A 148 -9.38 -3.64 -2.06
N GLU A 149 -8.67 -2.64 -1.52
CA GLU A 149 -9.27 -1.62 -0.65
C GLU A 149 -10.34 -0.82 -1.39
N VAL A 150 -10.09 -0.47 -2.65
CA VAL A 150 -11.07 0.23 -3.49
C VAL A 150 -12.26 -0.66 -3.81
N ALA A 151 -12.04 -1.94 -4.08
CA ALA A 151 -13.12 -2.91 -4.30
C ALA A 151 -13.97 -3.09 -3.03
N GLU A 152 -13.35 -3.25 -1.87
CA GLU A 152 -14.05 -3.38 -0.58
C GLU A 152 -14.85 -2.13 -0.25
N LYS A 153 -14.25 -0.94 -0.41
CA LYS A 153 -14.95 0.34 -0.24
C LYS A 153 -16.14 0.47 -1.19
N PHE A 154 -16.00 0.01 -2.44
CA PHE A 154 -17.09 -0.03 -3.40
C PHE A 154 -18.22 -0.97 -2.98
N LEU A 155 -17.90 -2.18 -2.53
CA LEU A 155 -18.88 -3.16 -2.06
C LEU A 155 -19.63 -2.64 -0.83
N ASN A 156 -18.92 -2.05 0.13
CA ASN A 156 -19.53 -1.42 1.31
C ASN A 156 -20.49 -0.29 0.89
N TYR A 157 -20.05 0.60 0.01
CA TYR A 157 -20.91 1.68 -0.51
C TYR A 157 -22.18 1.14 -1.18
N VAL A 158 -22.04 0.13 -2.04
CA VAL A 158 -23.18 -0.48 -2.75
C VAL A 158 -24.14 -1.18 -1.78
N SER A 159 -23.62 -1.80 -0.71
CA SER A 159 -24.43 -2.43 0.34
C SER A 159 -25.24 -1.42 1.16
N GLU A 160 -24.74 -0.19 1.28
CA GLU A 160 -25.41 0.91 1.97
C GLU A 160 -26.43 1.65 1.09
N CYS A 161 -26.34 1.51 -0.23
CA CYS A 161 -27.27 2.15 -1.14
C CYS A 161 -28.70 1.66 -0.96
N ARG A 162 -29.65 2.57 -1.17
CA ARG A 162 -31.06 2.23 -1.43
C ARG A 162 -31.30 1.97 -2.90
N ILE A 163 -32.27 1.11 -3.20
CA ILE A 163 -32.66 0.80 -4.57
C ILE A 163 -33.90 1.62 -4.94
N VAL A 164 -33.83 2.37 -6.02
CA VAL A 164 -34.92 3.20 -6.56
C VAL A 164 -35.28 2.74 -7.97
N GLU A 165 -36.55 2.87 -8.34
CA GLU A 165 -37.03 2.54 -9.69
C GLU A 165 -36.97 3.74 -10.65
N ASP A 166 -37.02 4.97 -10.13
CA ASP A 166 -36.92 6.19 -10.93
C ASP A 166 -35.46 6.61 -11.17
N ALA A 167 -35.10 6.78 -12.44
CA ALA A 167 -33.81 7.29 -12.87
C ALA A 167 -33.49 8.68 -12.31
N LYS A 168 -34.49 9.47 -11.90
CA LYS A 168 -34.28 10.75 -11.20
C LYS A 168 -33.67 10.58 -9.81
N GLY A 169 -34.12 9.59 -9.05
CA GLY A 169 -33.58 9.26 -7.74
C GLY A 169 -32.16 8.69 -7.84
N ALA A 170 -31.89 7.91 -8.89
CA ALA A 170 -30.66 7.16 -9.07
C ALA A 170 -29.39 7.97 -9.38
N VAL A 171 -29.51 9.30 -9.57
CA VAL A 171 -28.36 10.19 -9.76
C VAL A 171 -27.82 10.67 -8.40
N LEU A 172 -28.60 10.51 -7.32
CA LEU A 172 -28.23 10.94 -5.98
C LEU A 172 -27.20 9.99 -5.33
N PRO A 173 -26.39 10.48 -4.38
CA PRO A 173 -25.54 9.62 -3.56
C PRO A 173 -26.32 8.49 -2.87
N TYR A 174 -25.67 7.35 -2.66
CA TYR A 174 -26.23 6.17 -1.99
C TYR A 174 -27.53 5.64 -2.61
N THR A 175 -27.68 5.76 -3.94
CA THR A 175 -28.81 5.19 -4.67
C THR A 175 -28.36 4.29 -5.81
N LEU A 176 -29.16 3.26 -6.09
CA LEU A 176 -29.02 2.33 -7.22
C LEU A 176 -30.33 2.28 -7.99
N LEU A 177 -30.27 2.30 -9.32
CA LEU A 177 -31.44 2.17 -10.17
C LEU A 177 -31.76 0.70 -10.42
N LEU A 178 -32.97 0.27 -10.08
CA LEU A 178 -33.54 -0.99 -10.55
C LEU A 178 -34.31 -0.74 -11.85
N ARG A 179 -33.91 -1.43 -12.92
CA ARG A 179 -34.62 -1.37 -14.20
C ARG A 179 -34.49 -2.70 -14.93
N ASP A 180 -35.61 -3.22 -15.41
CA ASP A 180 -35.65 -4.50 -16.15
C ASP A 180 -34.97 -5.65 -15.39
N SER A 181 -35.17 -5.70 -14.07
CA SER A 181 -34.52 -6.64 -13.12
C SER A 181 -32.98 -6.55 -13.07
N ARG A 182 -32.41 -5.41 -13.45
CA ARG A 182 -30.98 -5.13 -13.42
C ARG A 182 -30.68 -3.91 -12.58
N ILE A 183 -29.51 -3.91 -11.96
CA ILE A 183 -29.08 -2.85 -11.06
C ILE A 183 -28.06 -1.97 -11.77
N TYR A 184 -28.30 -0.68 -11.73
CA TYR A 184 -27.47 0.33 -12.34
C TYR A 184 -26.99 1.35 -11.32
N CYS A 185 -25.74 1.77 -11.45
CA CYS A 185 -25.16 2.78 -10.59
C CYS A 185 -24.59 3.94 -11.41
N SER A 186 -24.78 5.18 -10.93
CA SER A 186 -24.29 6.37 -11.61
C SER A 186 -22.76 6.39 -11.60
N THR A 187 -22.16 6.47 -12.81
CA THR A 187 -20.68 6.48 -12.94
C THR A 187 -20.03 7.70 -12.31
N ASP A 188 -20.78 8.80 -12.26
CA ASP A 188 -20.28 10.09 -11.82
C ASP A 188 -20.32 10.18 -10.31
N THR A 189 -21.43 9.74 -9.72
CA THR A 189 -21.64 9.67 -8.28
C THR A 189 -20.64 8.70 -7.62
N ILE A 190 -20.39 7.54 -8.22
CA ILE A 190 -19.38 6.59 -7.71
C ILE A 190 -17.97 7.17 -7.83
N ALA A 191 -17.62 7.78 -8.96
CA ALA A 191 -16.30 8.37 -9.13
C ALA A 191 -16.03 9.46 -8.08
N GLU A 192 -17.03 10.29 -7.80
CA GLU A 192 -16.95 11.33 -6.77
C GLU A 192 -16.82 10.73 -5.36
N LYS A 193 -17.66 9.75 -5.00
CA LYS A 193 -17.63 9.13 -3.65
C LYS A 193 -16.38 8.31 -3.38
N MET A 194 -15.87 7.63 -4.40
CA MET A 194 -14.66 6.84 -4.26
C MET A 194 -13.40 7.71 -4.28
N GLY A 195 -13.46 8.88 -4.92
CA GLY A 195 -12.30 9.78 -5.08
C GLY A 195 -11.36 9.35 -6.20
N PHE A 196 -11.83 8.53 -7.14
CA PHE A 196 -11.03 7.96 -8.22
C PHE A 196 -11.61 8.27 -9.60
N SER A 197 -10.73 8.32 -10.62
CA SER A 197 -11.18 8.52 -12.00
C SER A 197 -12.07 7.37 -12.48
N LYS A 198 -13.08 7.68 -13.31
CA LYS A 198 -13.97 6.69 -13.93
C LYS A 198 -13.22 5.56 -14.65
N ARG A 199 -12.05 5.88 -15.25
CA ARG A 199 -11.21 4.90 -15.96
C ARG A 199 -10.51 3.94 -15.00
N LYS A 200 -9.93 4.44 -13.90
CA LYS A 200 -9.27 3.61 -12.87
C LYS A 200 -10.29 2.69 -12.20
N LEU A 201 -11.43 3.24 -11.79
CA LEU A 201 -12.53 2.45 -11.20
C LEU A 201 -13.06 1.38 -12.14
N ARG A 202 -13.21 1.68 -13.43
CA ARG A 202 -13.65 0.70 -14.42
C ARG A 202 -12.67 -0.47 -14.56
N SER A 203 -11.37 -0.24 -14.38
CA SER A 203 -10.34 -1.29 -14.42
C SER A 203 -10.45 -2.19 -13.19
N ILE A 204 -10.46 -1.58 -12.00
CA ILE A 204 -10.50 -2.27 -10.71
C ILE A 204 -11.81 -3.06 -10.56
N LEU A 205 -12.94 -2.43 -10.90
CA LEU A 205 -14.28 -2.99 -10.70
C LEU A 205 -14.78 -3.79 -11.93
N SER A 206 -13.87 -4.19 -12.82
CA SER A 206 -14.24 -4.86 -14.08
C SER A 206 -15.02 -6.15 -13.85
N ASP A 207 -14.73 -6.88 -12.78
CA ASP A 207 -15.43 -8.11 -12.42
C ASP A 207 -16.86 -7.88 -11.90
N TYR A 208 -17.13 -6.70 -11.33
CA TYR A 208 -18.44 -6.34 -10.77
C TYR A 208 -19.36 -5.66 -11.78
N ILE A 209 -18.79 -4.97 -12.77
CA ILE A 209 -19.54 -4.19 -13.77
C ILE A 209 -19.81 -5.03 -15.02
N VAL A 210 -21.09 -5.20 -15.34
CA VAL A 210 -21.57 -5.95 -16.51
C VAL A 210 -21.58 -5.06 -17.75
N GLY A 211 -20.86 -5.48 -18.80
CA GLY A 211 -20.94 -4.85 -20.12
C GLY A 211 -20.51 -3.38 -20.16
N ASN A 212 -21.03 -2.63 -21.14
CA ASN A 212 -20.69 -1.21 -21.33
C ASN A 212 -21.63 -0.28 -20.55
N SER A 213 -21.20 0.97 -20.32
CA SER A 213 -22.06 1.97 -19.68
C SER A 213 -23.28 2.30 -20.51
N VAL A 214 -24.44 2.42 -19.86
CA VAL A 214 -25.70 2.87 -20.46
C VAL A 214 -25.87 4.38 -20.26
N GLN A 215 -26.51 5.06 -21.23
CA GLN A 215 -26.83 6.48 -21.11
C GLN A 215 -28.33 6.69 -20.91
N LEU A 216 -28.70 7.40 -19.85
CA LEU A 216 -30.09 7.78 -19.56
C LEU A 216 -30.21 9.29 -19.50
N ARG A 217 -31.37 9.82 -19.92
CA ARG A 217 -31.67 11.25 -19.82
C ARG A 217 -32.46 11.50 -18.54
N VAL A 218 -31.90 12.32 -17.65
CA VAL A 218 -32.49 12.69 -16.36
C VAL A 218 -32.47 14.22 -16.26
N TYR A 219 -33.60 14.85 -15.95
CA TYR A 219 -33.75 16.32 -15.94
C TYR A 219 -33.20 17.01 -17.20
N GLY A 220 -33.38 16.41 -18.38
CA GLY A 220 -32.88 16.93 -19.65
C GLY A 220 -31.38 16.72 -19.93
N ARG A 221 -30.58 16.32 -18.93
CA ARG A 221 -29.15 16.01 -19.05
C ARG A 221 -28.92 14.51 -19.27
N ARG A 222 -27.83 14.14 -19.95
CA ARG A 222 -27.44 12.74 -20.15
C ARG A 222 -26.50 12.30 -19.03
N TYR A 223 -26.88 11.25 -18.32
CA TYR A 223 -26.07 10.59 -17.29
C TYR A 223 -25.64 9.21 -17.77
N ARG A 224 -24.48 8.76 -17.30
CA ARG A 224 -23.95 7.42 -17.57
C ARG A 224 -24.11 6.54 -16.35
N PHE A 225 -24.47 5.29 -16.60
CA PHE A 225 -24.66 4.29 -15.59
C PHE A 225 -23.86 3.04 -15.94
N TRP A 226 -23.32 2.37 -14.93
CA TRP A 226 -22.77 1.03 -15.02
C TRP A 226 -23.82 0.03 -14.56
N GLU A 227 -24.03 -1.02 -15.34
CA GLU A 227 -24.77 -2.21 -14.86
C GLU A 227 -23.85 -2.98 -13.92
N ILE A 228 -24.33 -3.37 -12.74
CA ILE A 228 -23.56 -4.13 -11.77
C ILE A 228 -24.20 -5.48 -11.50
N SER A 229 -23.37 -6.50 -11.26
CA SER A 229 -23.84 -7.84 -10.91
C SER A 229 -24.31 -7.85 -9.45
N ALA A 230 -25.61 -8.04 -9.23
CA ALA A 230 -26.18 -8.14 -7.89
C ALA A 230 -25.53 -9.27 -7.07
N ASP A 231 -25.32 -10.43 -7.69
CA ASP A 231 -24.70 -11.60 -7.05
C ASP A 231 -23.27 -11.32 -6.57
N LYS A 232 -22.43 -10.73 -7.44
CA LYS A 232 -21.03 -10.45 -7.10
C LYS A 232 -20.88 -9.27 -6.14
N CYS A 233 -21.83 -8.34 -6.16
CA CYS A 233 -21.83 -7.19 -5.26
C CYS A 233 -22.53 -7.48 -3.92
N GLY A 234 -23.10 -8.67 -3.73
CA GLY A 234 -23.85 -9.02 -2.51
C GLY A 234 -25.09 -8.17 -2.29
N ILE A 235 -25.74 -7.72 -3.37
CA ILE A 235 -26.91 -6.84 -3.29
C ILE A 235 -28.16 -7.64 -2.95
N ASP A 236 -28.77 -7.32 -1.81
CA ASP A 236 -30.05 -7.88 -1.37
C ASP A 236 -31.18 -6.92 -1.79
N ILE A 237 -31.80 -7.22 -2.93
CA ILE A 237 -32.82 -6.35 -3.54
C ILE A 237 -34.01 -6.14 -2.59
N GLU A 238 -34.48 -7.20 -1.93
CA GLU A 238 -35.66 -7.14 -1.06
C GLU A 238 -35.40 -6.26 0.18
N LYS A 239 -34.23 -6.39 0.81
CA LYS A 239 -33.88 -5.58 1.98
C LYS A 239 -33.59 -4.12 1.63
N GLN A 240 -32.99 -3.85 0.48
CA GLN A 240 -32.63 -2.48 0.07
C GLN A 240 -33.80 -1.71 -0.54
N LEU A 241 -34.81 -2.39 -1.09
CA LEU A 241 -36.10 -1.78 -1.41
C LEU A 241 -36.90 -1.45 -0.15
N ALA A 242 -36.95 -2.38 0.82
CA ALA A 242 -37.74 -2.21 2.04
C ALA A 242 -37.29 -1.04 2.94
N LYS A 243 -36.05 -0.56 2.79
CA LYS A 243 -35.58 0.65 3.48
C LYS A 243 -36.33 1.92 3.04
N ASP A 244 -36.72 2.03 1.77
CA ASP A 244 -37.51 3.17 1.28
C ASP A 244 -38.96 3.11 1.81
N GLU A 245 -39.58 1.92 1.90
CA GLU A 245 -40.96 1.79 2.42
C GLU A 245 -41.07 2.13 3.92
N VAL A 246 -40.01 1.91 4.71
CA VAL A 246 -40.00 2.24 6.15
C VAL A 246 -39.71 3.72 6.38
N GLU A 247 -38.86 4.35 5.57
CA GLU A 247 -38.64 5.80 5.63
C GLU A 247 -39.86 6.59 5.14
N GLU A 248 -40.54 6.17 4.05
CA GLU A 248 -41.77 6.83 3.60
C GLU A 248 -42.91 6.69 4.62
N LYS A 249 -43.07 5.53 5.26
CA LYS A 249 -44.07 5.34 6.33
C LYS A 249 -43.80 6.17 7.58
N ASN A 250 -42.53 6.32 7.99
CA ASN A 250 -42.19 7.17 9.13
C ASN A 250 -42.44 8.66 8.83
N VAL A 251 -42.23 9.12 7.59
CA VAL A 251 -42.51 10.50 7.18
C VAL A 251 -44.03 10.75 7.05
N GLU A 252 -44.81 9.75 6.62
CA GLU A 252 -46.27 9.85 6.56
C GLU A 252 -46.95 9.74 7.95
N GLU A 253 -46.43 8.90 8.86
CA GLU A 253 -46.93 8.81 10.25
C GLU A 253 -46.52 10.00 11.14
N GLU A 254 -45.42 10.71 10.82
CA GLU A 254 -45.07 11.98 11.46
C GLU A 254 -45.87 13.20 10.93
N GLY A 255 -46.76 12.98 9.95
CA GLY A 255 -47.57 14.04 9.32
C GLY A 255 -48.85 14.44 10.06
N GLU A 256 -49.24 13.73 11.13
CA GLU A 256 -50.44 14.04 11.91
C GLU A 256 -50.16 13.96 13.43
N GLU A 257 -49.49 14.96 14.01
CA GLU A 257 -49.91 15.59 15.27
C GLU A 257 -49.02 16.77 15.68
N ASN A 258 -49.68 17.94 15.78
CA ASN A 258 -49.39 19.09 16.63
C ASN A 258 -48.08 19.87 16.44
N GLY A 259 -48.27 21.16 16.13
CA GLY A 259 -47.22 22.16 16.10
C GLY A 259 -46.57 22.38 17.46
N ASP A 260 -45.26 22.61 17.41
CA ASP A 260 -44.60 23.71 18.09
C ASP A 260 -43.21 23.91 17.46
N GLU A 261 -42.79 25.17 17.39
CA GLU A 261 -41.53 25.61 16.81
C GLU A 261 -40.32 24.91 17.46
N ILE A 262 -39.57 24.11 16.70
CA ILE A 262 -38.18 23.81 17.02
C ILE A 262 -37.32 24.05 15.78
N ARG A 263 -36.54 25.12 15.85
CA ARG A 263 -35.50 25.49 14.89
C ARG A 263 -34.42 24.41 14.83
N THR A 264 -34.21 23.81 13.66
CA THR A 264 -33.03 22.99 13.36
C THR A 264 -32.25 23.56 12.18
N GLU A 265 -31.05 24.06 12.49
CA GLU A 265 -29.79 24.11 11.71
C GLU A 265 -29.80 24.17 10.16
N ALA A 266 -30.77 24.82 9.55
CA ALA A 266 -30.80 25.11 8.10
C ALA A 266 -30.15 26.45 7.70
N ASP A 267 -29.29 27.03 8.55
CA ASP A 267 -28.64 28.33 8.31
C ASP A 267 -27.14 28.22 7.99
N ARG A 268 -26.75 27.30 7.09
CA ARG A 268 -25.35 27.21 6.63
C ARG A 268 -25.14 27.01 5.14
N TYR A 269 -25.95 27.59 4.26
CA TYR A 269 -25.48 27.88 2.90
C TYR A 269 -26.02 29.22 2.41
N ASN A 270 -25.24 30.25 2.72
CA ASN A 270 -25.41 31.62 2.24
C ASN A 270 -25.09 31.66 0.74
N TRP A 271 -26.09 31.50 -0.12
CA TRP A 271 -25.98 31.87 -1.54
C TRP A 271 -26.43 33.31 -1.70
N THR A 272 -25.47 34.25 -1.68
CA THR A 272 -25.73 35.61 -2.18
C THR A 272 -25.82 35.57 -3.71
N PRO A 273 -26.88 36.11 -4.33
CA PRO A 273 -26.94 36.26 -5.78
C PRO A 273 -25.97 37.38 -6.19
N TRP A 274 -25.07 37.08 -7.10
CA TRP A 274 -24.20 38.07 -7.74
C TRP A 274 -25.04 38.85 -8.77
N ASN A 275 -25.34 40.11 -8.47
CA ASN A 275 -25.82 41.09 -9.45
C ASN A 275 -24.63 41.97 -9.84
N GLY A 276 -24.29 42.02 -11.14
CA GLY A 276 -23.44 43.09 -11.69
C GLY A 276 -24.09 44.46 -11.44
N GLU A 277 -23.40 45.60 -11.51
CA GLU A 277 -22.24 46.02 -12.29
C GLU A 277 -21.47 47.11 -11.52
N ASP A 278 -20.19 47.27 -11.89
CA ASP A 278 -19.35 48.48 -11.91
C ASP A 278 -19.30 49.44 -10.70
N ASP A 279 -18.08 49.62 -10.16
CA ASP A 279 -17.37 50.91 -10.30
C ASP A 279 -15.89 50.82 -9.87
N ASN A 280 -15.02 51.22 -10.79
CA ASN A 280 -13.72 51.89 -10.65
C ASN A 280 -13.49 52.58 -9.27
N ILE A 281 -12.29 52.82 -8.71
CA ILE A 281 -10.86 52.78 -9.08
C ILE A 281 -10.10 53.00 -7.75
N SER A 282 -8.84 52.52 -7.69
CA SER A 282 -7.77 52.76 -6.68
C SER A 282 -7.86 52.10 -5.31
#